data_AF-A0A060A3F1-F1
#
_entry.id   AF-A0A060A3F1-F1
#
_cell.length_a   1.000
_cell.length_b   1.000
_cell.length_c   1.000
_cell.angle_alpha   90.00
_cell.angle_beta   90.00
_cell.angle_gamma   90.00
#
_symmetry.space_group_name_H-M   'P 1'
#
loop_
_entity.id
_entity.type
_entity.pdbx_description
1 polymer ?
#
loop_
_entity_poly.entity_id
_entity_poly.type
_entity_poly.pdbx_seq_one_letter_code
_entity_poly.pdbx_strand_id
1 'polypeptide(L)'
;MQNRNPTRVVPGLHFTSEHFPVSSTFALFLELAAFGKSSIPPNLDWGDQITEKMHGPGASLPEFRQIVRDAANRAFNTPVGRDLTMRAYNLFGDLLVGNPGTLANLQKRRHIFVVSAPRHGGSYLTKELYRATGIDPSQVPNYIAHDGFPDCSPNWYTSRDGQDVPATRTTIQQTAEWLVMADYFFREQLQRPVDGLPTLVKKATKMVYMGNFFRETFGPLAEWVVIVRHPVPACVSLYEKAGGVPEDGLFPARPRSVIERWVFEAWERDGVPRTQVAKKPYFTAYLHYWMRYHQALATGGLLRPNGQRLTLLPYDPEQIEDYVRGQLRRFGVAADLEPEHFHTSDKAWERHPDWVREAEETVRKVEKTLEHIGVQTTIPRQ
;
A
#
# COMPACT_ATOMS: atom_id res chain seq x y z
N MET A 1 16.54 -54.72 26.07
CA MET A 1 15.59 -53.61 26.30
C MET A 1 15.90 -52.49 25.34
N GLN A 2 15.13 -52.35 24.26
CA GLN A 2 15.26 -51.25 23.30
C GLN A 2 14.50 -50.04 23.83
N ASN A 3 15.21 -48.99 24.26
CA ASN A 3 14.62 -47.68 24.51
C ASN A 3 14.28 -47.03 23.16
N ARG A 4 13.09 -47.31 22.63
CA ARG A 4 12.47 -46.45 21.63
C ARG A 4 11.86 -45.27 22.38
N ASN A 5 12.58 -44.15 22.40
CA ASN A 5 11.94 -42.86 22.64
C ASN A 5 10.84 -42.70 21.58
N PRO A 6 9.55 -42.57 21.95
CA PRO A 6 8.55 -42.16 21.00
C PRO A 6 8.95 -40.75 20.55
N THR A 7 9.36 -40.62 19.30
CA THR A 7 9.46 -39.32 18.63
C THR A 7 8.15 -38.61 18.87
N ARG A 8 8.18 -37.61 19.75
CA ARG A 8 7.06 -36.73 20.01
C ARG A 8 6.73 -36.10 18.66
N VAL A 9 5.68 -36.61 18.01
CA VAL A 9 5.12 -36.00 16.81
C VAL A 9 4.68 -34.62 17.28
N VAL A 10 5.51 -33.62 17.01
CA VAL A 10 5.06 -32.24 17.08
C VAL A 10 3.95 -32.17 16.03
N PRO A 11 2.70 -31.86 16.40
CA PRO A 11 1.64 -31.73 15.42
C PRO A 11 2.10 -30.69 14.38
N GLY A 12 2.41 -31.16 13.18
CA GLY A 12 2.67 -30.27 12.07
C GLY A 12 1.37 -29.53 11.80
N LEU A 13 1.38 -28.21 11.91
CA LEU A 13 0.31 -27.41 11.35
C LEU A 13 0.38 -27.59 9.82
N HIS A 14 -0.47 -28.47 9.28
CA HIS A 14 -0.56 -28.71 7.84
C HIS A 14 -1.57 -27.75 7.24
N PHE A 15 -1.06 -26.69 6.63
CA PHE A 15 -1.86 -25.71 5.91
C PHE A 15 -1.98 -26.11 4.44
N THR A 16 -3.15 -25.88 3.86
CA THR A 16 -3.46 -26.13 2.45
C THR A 16 -4.05 -24.87 1.82
N SER A 17 -4.25 -24.86 0.51
CA SER A 17 -4.95 -23.79 -0.19
C SER A 17 -6.41 -23.62 0.24
N GLU A 18 -6.99 -24.61 0.92
CA GLU A 18 -8.32 -24.48 1.54
C GLU A 18 -8.25 -23.61 2.80
N HIS A 19 -7.21 -23.81 3.61
CA HIS A 19 -6.97 -23.01 4.79
C HIS A 19 -6.51 -21.60 4.43
N PHE A 20 -5.61 -21.46 3.44
CA PHE A 20 -4.99 -20.20 3.01
C PHE A 20 -5.09 -20.05 1.49
N PRO A 21 -6.26 -19.72 0.93
CA PRO A 21 -6.38 -19.49 -0.50
C PRO A 21 -5.51 -18.31 -0.90
N VAL A 22 -4.77 -18.44 -2.01
CA VAL A 22 -3.97 -17.35 -2.54
C VAL A 22 -4.83 -16.14 -2.89
N SER A 23 -4.28 -14.93 -2.77
CA SER A 23 -5.01 -13.74 -3.18
C SER A 23 -5.29 -13.71 -4.69
N SER A 24 -6.32 -12.97 -5.09
CA SER A 24 -6.66 -12.79 -6.51
C SER A 24 -5.51 -12.16 -7.29
N THR A 25 -4.81 -11.20 -6.69
CA THR A 25 -3.63 -10.56 -7.29
C THR A 25 -2.50 -11.56 -7.51
N PHE A 26 -2.22 -12.41 -6.51
CA PHE A 26 -1.18 -13.42 -6.64
C PHE A 26 -1.54 -14.48 -7.70
N ALA A 27 -2.81 -14.91 -7.76
CA ALA A 27 -3.27 -15.82 -8.81
C ALA A 27 -3.07 -15.27 -10.24
N LEU A 28 -3.39 -14.00 -10.47
CA LEU A 28 -3.17 -13.34 -11.77
C LEU A 28 -1.67 -13.19 -12.09
N PHE A 29 -0.83 -12.98 -11.08
CA PHE A 29 0.62 -12.99 -11.21
C PHE A 29 1.16 -14.39 -11.56
N LEU A 30 0.69 -15.44 -10.88
CA LEU A 30 1.13 -16.81 -11.16
C LEU A 30 0.84 -17.18 -12.62
N GLU A 31 -0.30 -16.73 -13.16
CA GLU A 31 -0.64 -16.90 -14.57
C GLU A 31 0.35 -16.17 -15.49
N LEU A 32 0.66 -14.91 -15.18
CA LEU A 32 1.66 -14.14 -15.91
C LEU A 32 3.03 -14.82 -15.90
N ALA A 33 3.48 -15.28 -14.72
CA ALA A 33 4.77 -15.95 -14.56
C ALA A 33 4.82 -17.30 -15.30
N ALA A 34 3.69 -18.01 -15.37
CA ALA A 34 3.59 -19.32 -16.02
C ALA A 34 3.49 -19.24 -17.55
N PHE A 35 2.79 -18.23 -18.07
CA PHE A 35 2.40 -18.19 -19.49
C PHE A 35 2.83 -16.91 -20.22
N GLY A 36 3.51 -15.98 -19.55
CA GLY A 36 3.92 -14.69 -20.12
C GLY A 36 2.77 -13.70 -20.34
N LYS A 37 1.54 -14.03 -19.90
CA LYS A 37 0.35 -13.19 -20.01
C LYS A 37 -0.63 -13.45 -18.86
N SER A 38 -1.40 -12.43 -18.49
CA SER A 38 -2.48 -12.54 -17.50
C SER A 38 -3.84 -12.31 -18.15
N SER A 39 -4.87 -13.00 -17.65
CA SER A 39 -6.26 -12.86 -18.09
C SER A 39 -6.83 -11.47 -17.79
N ILE A 40 -6.27 -10.78 -16.80
CA ILE A 40 -6.53 -9.37 -16.54
C ILE A 40 -5.19 -8.64 -16.70
N PRO A 41 -4.99 -7.87 -17.78
CA PRO A 41 -3.71 -7.21 -18.03
C PRO A 41 -3.40 -6.22 -16.89
N PRO A 42 -2.12 -6.11 -16.49
CA PRO A 42 -1.73 -5.12 -15.50
C PRO A 42 -1.98 -3.71 -16.04
N ASN A 43 -2.38 -2.79 -15.15
CA ASN A 43 -2.35 -1.38 -15.49
C ASN A 43 -0.90 -0.87 -15.32
N LEU A 44 -0.31 -0.34 -16.37
CA LEU A 44 1.04 0.23 -16.37
C LEU A 44 1.03 1.76 -16.23
N ASP A 45 -0.14 2.41 -16.37
CA ASP A 45 -0.33 3.86 -16.28
C ASP A 45 -0.69 4.32 -14.86
N TRP A 46 -0.09 3.70 -13.84
CA TRP A 46 -0.41 3.98 -12.43
C TRP A 46 0.36 5.18 -11.85
N GLY A 47 1.41 5.64 -12.55
CA GLY A 47 2.33 6.68 -12.08
C GLY A 47 2.04 8.08 -12.62
N ASP A 48 1.16 8.22 -13.61
CA ASP A 48 0.83 9.52 -14.23
C ASP A 48 -0.19 10.29 -13.39
N GLN A 49 0.18 11.47 -12.89
CA GLN A 49 -0.69 12.30 -12.03
C GLN A 49 -1.94 12.82 -12.77
N ILE A 50 -1.85 12.99 -14.09
CA ILE A 50 -2.85 13.60 -14.95
C ILE A 50 -3.80 12.54 -15.50
N THR A 51 -3.27 11.49 -16.14
CA THR A 51 -4.07 10.51 -16.89
C THR A 51 -4.62 9.37 -16.05
N GLU A 52 -4.11 9.14 -14.83
CA GLU A 52 -4.54 8.03 -13.95
C GLU A 52 -6.07 8.00 -13.82
N LYS A 53 -6.68 6.88 -14.25
CA LYS A 53 -8.13 6.63 -14.19
C LYS A 53 -8.47 5.77 -12.98
N MET A 54 -9.57 6.09 -12.29
CA MET A 54 -10.11 5.28 -11.18
C MET A 54 -11.06 4.15 -11.61
N HIS A 55 -11.23 3.90 -12.92
CA HIS A 55 -12.20 2.92 -13.39
C HIS A 55 -11.67 1.49 -13.18
N GLY A 56 -12.40 0.70 -12.40
CA GLY A 56 -12.19 -0.74 -12.31
C GLY A 56 -12.58 -1.45 -13.61
N PRO A 57 -12.14 -2.70 -13.82
CA PRO A 57 -12.58 -3.49 -14.96
C PRO A 57 -14.12 -3.58 -14.96
N GLY A 58 -14.73 -3.42 -16.13
CA GLY A 58 -16.19 -3.48 -16.32
C GLY A 58 -16.82 -4.87 -16.09
N ALA A 59 -16.06 -5.82 -15.54
CA ALA A 59 -16.52 -7.17 -15.25
C ALA A 59 -17.34 -7.20 -13.94
N SER A 60 -18.39 -8.01 -13.92
CA SER A 60 -19.15 -8.24 -12.69
C SER A 60 -18.32 -9.01 -11.65
N LEU A 61 -18.67 -8.91 -10.35
CA LEU A 61 -17.95 -9.64 -9.30
C LEU A 61 -17.95 -11.18 -9.50
N PRO A 62 -19.05 -11.83 -9.93
CA PRO A 62 -19.04 -13.27 -10.24
C PRO A 62 -18.09 -13.62 -11.40
N GLU A 63 -18.07 -12.81 -12.45
CA GLU A 63 -17.19 -12.99 -13.60
C GLU A 63 -15.71 -12.83 -13.20
N PHE A 64 -15.38 -11.78 -12.44
CA PHE A 64 -14.04 -11.58 -11.90
C PHE A 64 -13.58 -12.79 -11.06
N ARG A 65 -14.44 -13.32 -10.19
CA ARG A 65 -14.14 -14.52 -9.38
C ARG A 65 -13.88 -15.75 -10.23
N GLN A 66 -14.61 -15.91 -11.34
CA GLN A 66 -14.41 -17.02 -12.26
C GLN A 66 -13.07 -16.90 -12.99
N ILE A 67 -12.75 -15.72 -13.53
CA ILE A 67 -11.46 -15.45 -14.19
C ILE A 67 -10.28 -15.75 -13.25
N VAL A 68 -10.33 -15.25 -12.02
CA VAL A 68 -9.27 -15.48 -11.02
C VAL A 68 -9.12 -16.96 -10.68
N ARG A 69 -10.24 -17.68 -10.54
CA ARG A 69 -10.23 -19.13 -10.25
C ARG A 69 -9.57 -19.91 -11.39
N ASP A 70 -9.91 -19.58 -12.64
CA ASP A 70 -9.37 -20.26 -13.81
C ASP A 70 -7.88 -19.95 -14.00
N ALA A 71 -7.47 -18.69 -13.79
CA ALA A 71 -6.07 -18.28 -13.77
C ALA A 71 -5.26 -19.07 -12.73
N ALA A 72 -5.78 -19.14 -11.49
CA ALA A 72 -5.16 -19.90 -10.41
C ALA A 72 -5.01 -21.38 -10.76
N ASN A 73 -6.11 -22.03 -11.17
CA ASN A 73 -6.14 -23.46 -11.50
C ASN A 73 -5.15 -23.82 -12.61
N ARG A 74 -5.05 -22.99 -13.66
CA ARG A 74 -4.10 -23.21 -14.75
C ARG A 74 -2.66 -23.04 -14.27
N ALA A 75 -2.36 -21.95 -13.57
CA ALA A 75 -1.01 -21.64 -13.12
C ALA A 75 -0.48 -22.67 -12.11
N PHE A 76 -1.31 -23.11 -11.15
CA PHE A 76 -0.94 -24.13 -10.15
C PHE A 76 -0.58 -25.50 -10.73
N ASN A 77 -1.00 -25.78 -11.96
CA ASN A 77 -0.66 -27.02 -12.64
C ASN A 77 0.68 -26.96 -13.40
N THR A 78 1.39 -25.84 -13.34
CA THR A 78 2.74 -25.66 -13.90
C THR A 78 3.83 -25.79 -12.83
N PRO A 79 5.06 -26.20 -13.18
CA PRO A 79 6.18 -26.24 -12.23
C PRO A 79 6.47 -24.88 -11.58
N VAL A 80 6.46 -23.80 -12.35
CA VAL A 80 6.72 -22.44 -11.85
C VAL A 80 5.61 -21.95 -10.91
N GLY A 81 4.34 -22.20 -11.24
CA GLY A 81 3.23 -21.83 -10.36
C GLY A 81 3.28 -22.56 -9.02
N ARG A 82 3.65 -23.84 -9.02
CA ARG A 82 3.84 -24.62 -7.78
C ARG A 82 5.00 -24.09 -6.95
N ASP A 83 6.16 -23.84 -7.57
CA ASP A 83 7.35 -23.32 -6.87
C ASP A 83 7.06 -21.97 -6.21
N LEU A 84 6.52 -21.00 -6.95
CA LEU A 84 6.22 -19.66 -6.41
C LEU A 84 5.19 -19.72 -5.28
N THR A 85 4.19 -20.60 -5.39
CA THR A 85 3.19 -20.81 -4.34
C THR A 85 3.81 -21.39 -3.08
N MET A 86 4.63 -22.44 -3.22
CA MET A 86 5.30 -23.04 -2.07
C MET A 86 6.23 -22.05 -1.38
N ARG A 87 6.94 -21.21 -2.14
CA ARG A 87 7.74 -20.11 -1.58
C ARG A 87 6.88 -19.13 -0.79
N ALA A 88 5.72 -18.74 -1.33
CA ALA A 88 4.82 -17.80 -0.65
C ALA A 88 4.27 -18.41 0.65
N TYR A 89 3.90 -19.69 0.67
CA TYR A 89 3.45 -20.36 1.90
C TYR A 89 4.56 -20.56 2.92
N ASN A 90 5.78 -20.93 2.50
CA ASN A 90 6.91 -21.04 3.42
C ASN A 90 7.24 -19.68 4.05
N LEU A 91 7.28 -18.62 3.23
CA LEU A 91 7.51 -17.27 3.72
C LEU A 91 6.37 -16.78 4.62
N PHE A 92 5.12 -17.11 4.30
CA PHE A 92 3.98 -16.83 5.17
C PHE A 92 4.13 -17.50 6.54
N GLY A 93 4.46 -18.79 6.57
CA GLY A 93 4.72 -19.53 7.81
C GLY A 93 5.86 -18.92 8.61
N ASP A 94 6.95 -18.56 7.95
CA ASP A 94 8.10 -17.91 8.58
C ASP A 94 7.77 -16.54 9.18
N LEU A 95 7.02 -15.70 8.45
CA LEU A 95 6.57 -14.39 8.96
C LEU A 95 5.59 -14.55 10.13
N LEU A 96 4.72 -15.56 10.08
CA LEU A 96 3.74 -15.83 11.14
C LEU A 96 4.42 -16.22 12.46
N VAL A 97 5.52 -16.97 12.40
CA VAL A 97 6.27 -17.42 13.59
C VAL A 97 7.46 -16.51 13.95
N GLY A 98 7.72 -15.47 13.16
CA GLY A 98 8.86 -14.57 13.36
C GLY A 98 10.22 -15.26 13.17
N ASN A 99 10.36 -16.11 12.15
CA ASN A 99 11.59 -16.87 11.88
C ASN A 99 12.80 -15.92 11.75
N PRO A 100 13.80 -16.01 12.65
CA PRO A 100 14.93 -15.07 12.67
C PRO A 100 15.80 -15.12 11.40
N GLY A 101 15.96 -16.29 10.78
CA GLY A 101 16.76 -16.45 9.57
C GLY A 101 16.10 -15.75 8.37
N THR A 102 14.79 -15.93 8.24
CA THR A 102 14.00 -15.28 7.18
C THR A 102 13.96 -13.77 7.38
N LEU A 103 13.71 -13.29 8.60
CA LEU A 103 13.76 -11.86 8.92
C LEU A 103 15.14 -11.27 8.65
N ALA A 104 16.22 -11.91 9.13
CA ALA A 104 17.58 -11.46 8.89
C ALA A 104 17.92 -11.39 7.38
N ASN A 105 17.38 -12.32 6.57
CA ASN A 105 17.59 -12.29 5.13
C ASN A 105 16.85 -11.14 4.44
N LEU A 106 15.59 -10.88 4.83
CA LEU A 106 14.82 -9.73 4.33
C LEU A 106 15.51 -8.41 4.69
N GLN A 107 16.02 -8.32 5.92
CA GLN A 107 16.66 -7.11 6.46
C GLN A 107 18.06 -6.82 5.89
N LYS A 108 18.59 -7.66 4.99
CA LYS A 108 19.81 -7.36 4.21
C LYS A 108 19.55 -6.45 3.02
N ARG A 109 18.28 -6.20 2.68
CA ARG A 109 17.87 -5.39 1.54
C ARG A 109 17.33 -4.05 2.03
N ARG A 110 17.59 -2.99 1.26
CA ARG A 110 16.95 -1.69 1.47
C ARG A 110 15.53 -1.74 0.93
N HIS A 111 14.58 -1.29 1.74
CA HIS A 111 13.19 -1.15 1.32
C HIS A 111 12.78 0.32 1.45
N ILE A 112 12.45 0.97 0.35
CA ILE A 112 11.98 2.36 0.34
C ILE A 112 10.45 2.33 0.20
N PHE A 113 9.77 2.71 1.29
CA PHE A 113 8.32 2.72 1.35
C PHE A 113 7.79 4.14 1.27
N VAL A 114 6.93 4.40 0.27
CA VAL A 114 6.18 5.65 0.19
C VAL A 114 4.86 5.47 0.92
N VAL A 115 4.73 6.10 2.09
CA VAL A 115 3.57 5.95 2.99
C VAL A 115 2.85 7.28 3.09
N SER A 116 1.74 7.41 2.36
CA SER A 116 0.94 8.64 2.38
C SER A 116 -0.53 8.32 2.17
N ALA A 117 -1.40 9.17 2.71
CA ALA A 117 -2.83 9.07 2.44
C ALA A 117 -3.11 9.24 0.94
N PRO A 118 -4.23 8.70 0.43
CA PRO A 118 -4.58 8.83 -0.98
C PRO A 118 -4.63 10.29 -1.41
N ARG A 119 -4.18 10.55 -2.65
CA ARG A 119 -4.13 11.89 -3.27
C ARG A 119 -3.08 12.84 -2.65
N HIS A 120 -2.08 12.30 -1.94
CA HIS A 120 -0.94 13.04 -1.40
C HIS A 120 0.32 12.97 -2.30
N GLY A 121 0.21 12.52 -3.56
CA GLY A 121 1.36 12.44 -4.46
C GLY A 121 2.21 11.17 -4.34
N GLY A 122 1.76 10.17 -3.57
CA GLY A 122 2.50 8.92 -3.39
C GLY A 122 2.77 8.12 -4.67
N SER A 123 1.91 8.21 -5.69
CA SER A 123 2.15 7.55 -6.99
C SER A 123 3.33 8.18 -7.74
N TYR A 124 3.35 9.52 -7.84
CA TYR A 124 4.47 10.28 -8.41
C TYR A 124 5.79 9.92 -7.71
N LEU A 125 5.81 9.98 -6.38
CA LEU A 125 7.05 9.73 -5.65
C LEU A 125 7.55 8.28 -5.84
N THR A 126 6.63 7.33 -5.90
CA THR A 126 6.96 5.92 -6.16
C THR A 126 7.55 5.73 -7.56
N LYS A 127 6.98 6.40 -8.57
CA LYS A 127 7.48 6.41 -9.95
C LYS A 127 8.91 6.95 -10.01
N GLU A 128 9.14 8.10 -9.40
CA GLU A 128 10.46 8.74 -9.37
C GLU A 128 11.50 7.93 -8.59
N LEU A 129 11.10 7.26 -7.51
CA LEU A 129 11.98 6.35 -6.77
C LEU A 129 12.33 5.07 -7.57
N TYR A 130 11.43 4.57 -8.42
CA TYR A 130 11.79 3.51 -9.37
C TYR A 130 12.85 4.01 -10.35
N ARG A 131 12.65 5.18 -10.97
CA ARG A 131 13.66 5.79 -11.85
C ARG A 131 15.01 5.95 -11.13
N ALA A 132 14.99 6.47 -9.90
CA ALA A 132 16.19 6.66 -9.08
C ALA A 132 16.93 5.34 -8.78
N THR A 133 16.22 4.23 -8.68
CA THR A 133 16.78 2.89 -8.46
C THR A 133 17.05 2.12 -9.76
N GLY A 134 16.95 2.79 -10.91
CA GLY A 134 17.25 2.22 -12.22
C GLY A 134 16.16 1.26 -12.74
N ILE A 135 14.95 1.35 -12.21
CA ILE A 135 13.78 0.58 -12.64
C ILE A 135 12.94 1.47 -13.55
N ASP A 136 12.60 0.97 -14.75
CA ASP A 136 11.63 1.63 -15.62
C ASP A 136 10.22 1.45 -15.03
N PRO A 137 9.58 2.53 -14.54
CA PRO A 137 8.26 2.44 -13.92
C PRO A 137 7.16 1.96 -14.89
N SER A 138 7.34 2.15 -16.21
CA SER A 138 6.39 1.69 -17.23
C SER A 138 6.34 0.16 -17.34
N GLN A 139 7.35 -0.54 -16.83
CA GLN A 139 7.43 -2.00 -16.81
C GLN A 139 6.95 -2.61 -15.49
N VAL A 140 6.61 -1.79 -14.49
CA VAL A 140 6.17 -2.25 -13.18
C VAL A 140 4.64 -2.33 -13.15
N PRO A 141 4.04 -3.51 -12.92
CA PRO A 141 2.59 -3.63 -12.77
C PRO A 141 2.04 -2.81 -11.60
N ASN A 142 0.85 -2.23 -11.76
CA ASN A 142 0.16 -1.50 -10.68
C ASN A 142 0.02 -2.31 -9.38
N TYR A 143 -0.20 -3.62 -9.44
CA TYR A 143 -0.33 -4.43 -8.24
C TYR A 143 1.01 -4.64 -7.49
N ILE A 144 2.15 -4.46 -8.16
CA ILE A 144 3.48 -4.43 -7.54
C ILE A 144 3.77 -3.05 -6.97
N ALA A 145 3.51 -2.00 -7.77
CA ALA A 145 3.88 -0.63 -7.42
C ALA A 145 2.93 0.04 -6.42
N HIS A 146 1.62 -0.12 -6.62
CA HIS A 146 0.57 0.66 -5.97
C HIS A 146 0.08 0.05 -4.66
N ASP A 147 -0.71 0.78 -3.89
CA ASP A 147 -1.18 0.46 -2.52
C ASP A 147 -2.29 -0.61 -2.40
N GLY A 148 -2.70 -1.22 -3.52
CA GLY A 148 -3.78 -2.20 -3.54
C GLY A 148 -3.40 -3.57 -2.96
N PHE A 149 -2.10 -3.87 -2.89
CA PHE A 149 -1.56 -5.16 -2.48
C PHE A 149 -0.14 -4.99 -1.88
N PRO A 150 0.18 -5.53 -0.70
CA PRO A 150 -0.69 -6.28 0.22
C PRO A 150 -1.86 -5.45 0.76
N ASP A 151 -3.02 -6.08 0.95
CA ASP A 151 -4.14 -5.46 1.65
C ASP A 151 -3.90 -5.49 3.15
N CYS A 152 -3.49 -4.33 3.67
CA CYS A 152 -3.24 -4.11 5.08
C CYS A 152 -4.43 -3.43 5.77
N SER A 153 -5.65 -3.52 5.19
CA SER A 153 -6.83 -2.93 5.82
C SER A 153 -7.07 -3.55 7.20
N PRO A 154 -7.52 -2.76 8.19
CA PRO A 154 -7.78 -3.24 9.55
C PRO A 154 -9.10 -4.01 9.66
N ASN A 155 -9.75 -4.34 8.54
CA ASN A 155 -11.07 -4.91 8.50
C ASN A 155 -11.01 -6.44 8.50
N TRP A 156 -11.92 -7.07 9.24
CA TRP A 156 -12.12 -8.51 9.16
C TRP A 156 -12.64 -8.87 7.77
N TYR A 157 -12.18 -10.01 7.24
CA TYR A 157 -12.67 -10.53 5.98
C TYR A 157 -13.63 -11.67 6.25
N THR A 158 -14.82 -11.63 5.68
CA THR A 158 -15.72 -12.77 5.74
C THR A 158 -15.22 -13.86 4.79
N SER A 159 -14.88 -15.03 5.34
CA SER A 159 -14.47 -16.20 4.57
C SER A 159 -15.62 -16.73 3.71
N ARG A 160 -15.31 -17.69 2.83
CA ARG A 160 -16.31 -18.33 1.96
C ARG A 160 -17.43 -19.02 2.75
N ASP A 161 -17.15 -19.41 3.99
CA ASP A 161 -18.08 -20.11 4.88
C ASP A 161 -18.81 -19.14 5.83
N GLY A 162 -18.68 -17.83 5.62
CA GLY A 162 -19.31 -16.80 6.45
C GLY A 162 -18.57 -16.50 7.75
N GLN A 163 -17.42 -17.12 8.00
CA GLN A 163 -16.62 -16.85 9.20
C GLN A 163 -15.64 -15.71 8.97
N ASP A 164 -15.63 -14.75 9.88
CA ASP A 164 -14.68 -13.65 9.82
C ASP A 164 -13.26 -14.14 10.13
N VAL A 165 -12.32 -13.85 9.23
CA VAL A 165 -10.89 -14.12 9.43
C VAL A 165 -10.15 -12.85 9.85
N PRO A 166 -9.17 -12.96 10.76
CA PRO A 166 -8.42 -11.80 11.23
C PRO A 166 -7.70 -11.05 10.11
N ALA A 167 -7.79 -9.73 10.10
CA ALA A 167 -7.12 -8.85 9.14
C ALA A 167 -5.59 -9.05 9.11
N THR A 168 -5.02 -9.35 10.28
CA THR A 168 -3.59 -9.65 10.47
C THR A 168 -3.15 -10.85 9.62
N ARG A 169 -3.95 -11.92 9.59
CA ARG A 169 -3.67 -13.11 8.78
C ARG A 169 -3.55 -12.75 7.30
N THR A 170 -4.53 -12.03 6.77
CA THR A 170 -4.52 -11.60 5.35
C THR A 170 -3.32 -10.71 5.06
N THR A 171 -3.00 -9.78 5.95
CA THR A 171 -1.85 -8.88 5.78
C THR A 171 -0.54 -9.66 5.69
N ILE A 172 -0.30 -10.61 6.61
CA ILE A 172 0.93 -11.41 6.63
C ILE A 172 1.02 -12.29 5.38
N GLN A 173 -0.08 -12.96 5.00
CA GLN A 173 -0.13 -13.80 3.81
C GLN A 173 0.15 -13.00 2.54
N GLN A 174 -0.54 -11.87 2.34
CA GLN A 174 -0.35 -11.06 1.14
C GLN A 174 1.02 -10.37 1.13
N THR A 175 1.63 -10.11 2.29
CA THR A 175 3.02 -9.64 2.37
C THR A 175 4.00 -10.71 1.88
N ALA A 176 3.80 -11.97 2.25
CA ALA A 176 4.60 -13.08 1.74
C ALA A 176 4.43 -13.25 0.22
N GLU A 177 3.19 -13.21 -0.27
CA GLU A 177 2.90 -13.24 -1.70
C GLU A 177 3.58 -12.07 -2.44
N TRP A 178 3.48 -10.84 -1.91
CA TRP A 178 4.12 -9.66 -2.50
C TRP A 178 5.65 -9.79 -2.54
N LEU A 179 6.28 -10.30 -1.48
CA LEU A 179 7.72 -10.52 -1.44
C LEU A 179 8.18 -11.53 -2.50
N VAL A 180 7.43 -12.61 -2.71
CA VAL A 180 7.72 -13.57 -3.79
C VAL A 180 7.54 -12.93 -5.17
N MET A 181 6.49 -12.12 -5.36
CA MET A 181 6.29 -11.38 -6.60
C MET A 181 7.42 -10.39 -6.85
N ALA A 182 7.81 -9.61 -5.83
CA ALA A 182 8.89 -8.63 -5.92
C ALA A 182 10.22 -9.30 -6.26
N ASP A 183 10.54 -10.43 -5.63
CA ASP A 183 11.74 -11.21 -5.95
C ASP A 183 11.73 -11.72 -7.40
N TYR A 184 10.56 -12.11 -7.93
CA TYR A 184 10.44 -12.55 -9.32
C TYR A 184 10.61 -11.39 -10.32
N PHE A 185 9.92 -10.27 -10.08
CA PHE A 185 9.91 -9.11 -10.98
C PHE A 185 11.23 -8.35 -10.96
N PHE A 186 11.81 -8.14 -9.78
CA PHE A 186 13.00 -7.32 -9.60
C PHE A 186 14.28 -8.17 -9.49
N ARG A 187 14.24 -9.46 -9.87
CA ARG A 187 15.39 -10.37 -9.75
C ARG A 187 16.70 -9.83 -10.33
N GLU A 188 16.63 -9.14 -11.47
CA GLU A 188 17.79 -8.57 -12.16
C GLU A 188 18.29 -7.32 -11.42
N GLN A 189 17.40 -6.45 -10.98
CA GLN A 189 17.76 -5.28 -10.17
C GLN A 189 18.29 -5.65 -8.79
N LEU A 190 17.74 -6.69 -8.14
CA LEU A 190 18.23 -7.18 -6.86
C LEU A 190 19.65 -7.75 -6.95
N GLN A 191 20.09 -8.16 -8.14
CA GLN A 191 21.48 -8.54 -8.44
C GLN A 191 22.39 -7.36 -8.78
N ARG A 192 21.84 -6.15 -8.91
CA ARG A 192 22.55 -4.90 -9.19
C ARG A 192 22.33 -3.90 -8.06
N PRO A 193 23.00 -4.08 -6.90
CA PRO A 193 22.86 -3.19 -5.76
C PRO A 193 23.11 -1.72 -6.14
N VAL A 194 22.25 -0.83 -5.66
CA VAL A 194 22.43 0.63 -5.78
C VAL A 194 22.86 1.17 -4.43
N ASP A 195 23.91 1.98 -4.41
CA ASP A 195 24.51 2.47 -3.16
C ASP A 195 24.79 1.29 -2.20
N GLY A 196 25.40 0.23 -2.75
CA GLY A 196 25.85 -0.97 -2.03
C GLY A 196 24.75 -1.96 -1.59
N LEU A 197 23.46 -1.67 -1.79
CA LEU A 197 22.36 -2.51 -1.30
C LEU A 197 21.34 -2.89 -2.39
N PRO A 198 20.88 -4.16 -2.43
CA PRO A 198 19.67 -4.51 -3.16
C PRO A 198 18.52 -3.65 -2.64
N THR A 199 17.85 -2.94 -3.53
CA THR A 199 16.86 -1.92 -3.16
C THR A 199 15.51 -2.23 -3.80
N LEU A 200 14.44 -2.21 -3.00
CA LEU A 200 13.06 -2.32 -3.45
C LEU A 200 12.29 -1.04 -3.11
N VAL A 201 11.41 -0.62 -4.01
CA VAL A 201 10.53 0.54 -3.82
C VAL A 201 9.08 0.08 -3.82
N LYS A 202 8.27 0.61 -2.91
CA LYS A 202 6.84 0.28 -2.80
C LYS A 202 6.00 1.44 -2.28
N LYS A 203 4.90 1.75 -2.96
CA LYS A 203 3.82 2.55 -2.37
C LYS A 203 3.06 1.70 -1.35
N ALA A 204 2.95 2.23 -0.13
CA ALA A 204 2.58 1.48 1.07
C ALA A 204 1.52 2.22 1.92
N THR A 205 0.56 2.88 1.27
CA THR A 205 -0.48 3.70 1.94
C THR A 205 -1.17 2.98 3.11
N LYS A 206 -1.51 1.70 2.97
CA LYS A 206 -2.22 0.95 4.03
C LYS A 206 -1.30 0.39 5.13
N MET A 207 0.03 0.41 4.98
CA MET A 207 0.93 -0.18 5.97
C MET A 207 0.84 0.50 7.35
N VAL A 208 0.31 1.72 7.40
CA VAL A 208 0.03 2.46 8.65
C VAL A 208 -0.85 1.69 9.64
N TYR A 209 -1.73 0.80 9.16
CA TYR A 209 -2.64 0.04 10.01
C TYR A 209 -1.97 -1.17 10.68
N MET A 210 -0.78 -1.56 10.24
CA MET A 210 0.01 -2.68 10.79
C MET A 210 1.49 -2.26 10.96
N GLY A 211 1.72 -1.03 11.42
CA GLY A 211 3.05 -0.41 11.38
C GLY A 211 4.16 -1.18 12.10
N ASN A 212 3.89 -1.75 13.28
CA ASN A 212 4.87 -2.58 14.00
C ASN A 212 5.27 -3.83 13.20
N PHE A 213 4.31 -4.52 12.58
CA PHE A 213 4.59 -5.71 11.77
C PHE A 213 5.57 -5.39 10.63
N PHE A 214 5.32 -4.33 9.87
CA PHE A 214 6.19 -3.96 8.75
C PHE A 214 7.55 -3.45 9.22
N ARG A 215 7.59 -2.69 10.32
CA ARG A 215 8.84 -2.23 10.92
C ARG A 215 9.74 -3.40 11.33
N GLU A 216 9.17 -4.40 11.99
CA GLU A 216 9.88 -5.59 12.45
C GLU A 216 10.28 -6.51 11.29
N THR A 217 9.44 -6.59 10.25
CA THR A 217 9.70 -7.42 9.08
C THR A 217 10.88 -6.89 8.24
N PHE A 218 10.90 -5.58 7.95
CA PHE A 218 11.89 -4.98 7.04
C PHE A 218 13.13 -4.41 7.73
N GLY A 219 13.06 -4.22 9.05
CA GLY A 219 14.22 -3.90 9.89
C GLY A 219 14.91 -2.58 9.56
N PRO A 220 16.17 -2.40 10.00
CA PRO A 220 16.80 -1.08 10.09
C PRO A 220 17.11 -0.42 8.74
N LEU A 221 17.21 -1.19 7.66
CA LEU A 221 17.47 -0.66 6.31
C LEU A 221 16.21 -0.17 5.59
N ALA A 222 15.03 -0.24 6.24
CA ALA A 222 13.83 0.37 5.70
C ALA A 222 13.93 1.91 5.74
N GLU A 223 13.58 2.54 4.62
CA GLU A 223 13.45 3.99 4.48
C GLU A 223 11.97 4.32 4.30
N TRP A 224 11.41 5.12 5.21
CA TRP A 224 10.01 5.55 5.20
C TRP A 224 9.92 6.96 4.66
N VAL A 225 9.23 7.14 3.54
CA VAL A 225 8.99 8.45 2.93
C VAL A 225 7.51 8.79 3.05
N VAL A 226 7.21 9.79 3.85
CA VAL A 226 5.85 10.19 4.18
C VAL A 226 5.55 11.53 3.53
N ILE A 227 4.46 11.62 2.78
CA ILE A 227 3.99 12.88 2.20
C ILE A 227 2.67 13.31 2.86
N VAL A 228 2.62 14.55 3.33
CA VAL A 228 1.45 15.11 4.01
C VAL A 228 0.86 16.25 3.20
N ARG A 229 -0.39 16.08 2.79
CA ARG A 229 -1.19 17.09 2.08
C ARG A 229 -2.35 17.53 2.94
N HIS A 230 -2.68 18.82 2.85
CA HIS A 230 -3.87 19.38 3.50
C HIS A 230 -5.15 18.65 3.03
N PRO A 231 -6.13 18.37 3.92
CA PRO A 231 -7.30 17.56 3.58
C PRO A 231 -8.18 18.17 2.49
N VAL A 232 -8.27 19.50 2.39
CA VAL A 232 -9.10 20.19 1.38
C VAL A 232 -8.66 19.88 -0.06
N PRO A 233 -7.43 20.21 -0.49
CA PRO A 233 -6.98 19.88 -1.84
C PRO A 233 -6.90 18.37 -2.11
N ALA A 234 -6.66 17.55 -1.08
CA ALA A 234 -6.73 16.09 -1.21
C ALA A 234 -8.16 15.58 -1.48
N CYS A 235 -9.16 16.13 -0.79
CA CYS A 235 -10.59 15.83 -0.99
C CYS A 235 -11.08 16.31 -2.36
N VAL A 236 -10.65 17.50 -2.80
CA VAL A 236 -10.95 18.02 -4.13
C VAL A 236 -10.45 17.07 -5.21
N SER A 237 -9.19 16.65 -5.10
CA SER A 237 -8.63 15.67 -6.04
C SER A 237 -9.38 14.33 -6.02
N LEU A 238 -9.90 13.91 -4.86
CA LEU A 238 -10.71 12.70 -4.75
C LEU A 238 -12.04 12.84 -5.49
N TYR A 239 -12.86 13.84 -5.15
CA TYR A 239 -14.20 13.92 -5.73
C TYR A 239 -14.13 14.21 -7.23
N GLU A 240 -13.17 15.02 -7.72
CA GLU A 240 -13.04 15.30 -9.16
C GLU A 240 -12.78 14.02 -9.94
N LYS A 241 -11.88 13.16 -9.44
CA LYS A 241 -11.60 11.85 -10.05
C LYS A 241 -12.73 10.83 -9.84
N ALA A 242 -13.60 11.03 -8.85
CA ALA A 242 -14.79 10.22 -8.59
C ALA A 242 -16.05 10.69 -9.35
N GLY A 243 -15.94 11.72 -10.20
CA GLY A 243 -17.04 12.24 -11.02
C GLY A 243 -17.79 13.44 -10.42
N GLY A 244 -17.19 14.15 -9.47
CA GLY A 244 -17.76 15.33 -8.81
C GLY A 244 -18.28 15.07 -7.39
N VAL A 245 -18.60 16.16 -6.68
CA VAL A 245 -19.40 16.07 -5.45
C VAL A 245 -20.84 15.70 -5.85
N PRO A 246 -21.52 14.79 -5.14
CA PRO A 246 -22.94 14.52 -5.37
C PRO A 246 -23.80 15.80 -5.30
N GLU A 247 -24.89 15.85 -6.06
CA GLU A 247 -25.75 17.05 -6.15
C GLU A 247 -26.34 17.48 -4.80
N ASP A 248 -26.58 16.52 -3.90
CA ASP A 248 -27.07 16.77 -2.53
C ASP A 248 -25.97 17.23 -1.55
N GLY A 249 -24.71 17.28 -2.00
CA GLY A 249 -23.55 17.64 -1.18
C GLY A 249 -23.16 16.59 -0.13
N LEU A 250 -23.83 15.44 -0.09
CA LEU A 250 -23.62 14.40 0.90
C LEU A 250 -22.60 13.36 0.45
N PHE A 251 -22.08 12.58 1.39
CA PHE A 251 -21.24 11.45 1.05
C PHE A 251 -22.06 10.32 0.40
N PRO A 252 -21.65 9.76 -0.75
CA PRO A 252 -22.49 8.85 -1.51
C PRO A 252 -22.73 7.54 -0.76
N ALA A 253 -23.99 7.11 -0.63
CA ALA A 253 -24.36 5.87 0.07
C ALA A 253 -23.71 4.60 -0.51
N ARG A 254 -23.31 4.64 -1.78
CA ARG A 254 -22.51 3.62 -2.46
C ARG A 254 -21.19 4.25 -2.91
N PRO A 255 -20.02 3.75 -2.44
CA PRO A 255 -18.74 4.24 -2.89
C PRO A 255 -18.60 4.13 -4.41
N ARG A 256 -18.14 5.21 -5.04
CA ARG A 256 -17.83 5.29 -6.47
C ARG A 256 -16.35 4.99 -6.73
N SER A 257 -15.52 5.07 -5.70
CA SER A 257 -14.10 4.74 -5.75
C SER A 257 -13.65 3.89 -4.55
N VAL A 258 -12.47 3.29 -4.68
CA VAL A 258 -11.83 2.56 -3.59
C VAL A 258 -11.51 3.48 -2.40
N ILE A 259 -11.16 4.74 -2.66
CA ILE A 259 -10.85 5.70 -1.59
C ILE A 259 -12.14 6.08 -0.85
N GLU A 260 -13.26 6.29 -1.55
CA GLU A 260 -14.56 6.53 -0.89
C GLU A 260 -14.99 5.33 -0.04
N ARG A 261 -14.65 4.10 -0.45
CA ARG A 261 -14.86 2.91 0.38
C ARG A 261 -14.02 2.97 1.66
N TRP A 262 -12.76 3.39 1.59
CA TRP A 262 -11.91 3.57 2.78
C TRP A 262 -12.43 4.64 3.73
N VAL A 263 -13.09 5.68 3.22
CA VAL A 263 -13.77 6.66 4.05
C VAL A 263 -14.86 6.00 4.89
N PHE A 264 -15.72 5.17 4.28
CA PHE A 264 -16.71 4.40 5.03
C PHE A 264 -16.06 3.47 6.05
N GLU A 265 -15.06 2.70 5.65
CA GLU A 265 -14.38 1.74 6.52
C GLU A 265 -13.78 2.44 7.77
N ALA A 266 -13.26 3.66 7.63
CA ALA A 266 -12.77 4.43 8.76
C ALA A 266 -13.87 4.81 9.76
N TRP A 267 -15.06 5.20 9.28
CA TRP A 267 -16.22 5.49 10.12
C TRP A 267 -16.82 4.21 10.74
N GLU A 268 -16.87 3.12 9.99
CA GLU A 268 -17.38 1.83 10.48
C GLU A 268 -16.55 1.30 11.65
N ARG A 269 -15.22 1.48 11.59
CA ARG A 269 -14.30 1.14 12.69
C ARG A 269 -14.57 1.95 13.96
N ASP A 270 -15.09 3.16 13.80
CA ASP A 270 -15.49 4.03 14.91
C ASP A 270 -16.94 3.77 15.36
N GLY A 271 -17.58 2.71 14.83
CA GLY A 271 -18.94 2.31 15.19
C GLY A 271 -20.04 3.07 14.48
N VAL A 272 -19.73 3.87 13.45
CA VAL A 272 -20.72 4.65 12.70
C VAL A 272 -21.13 3.91 11.42
N PRO A 273 -22.40 3.47 11.30
CA PRO A 273 -22.85 2.68 10.15
C PRO A 273 -22.92 3.52 8.87
N ARG A 274 -22.77 2.86 7.71
CA ARG A 274 -22.79 3.52 6.38
C ARG A 274 -24.01 4.40 6.15
N THR A 275 -25.18 3.97 6.63
CA THR A 275 -26.43 4.73 6.48
C THR A 275 -26.41 6.07 7.20
N GLN A 276 -25.59 6.23 8.25
CA GLN A 276 -25.37 7.50 8.92
C GLN A 276 -24.26 8.32 8.25
N VAL A 277 -23.19 7.67 7.78
CA VAL A 277 -22.11 8.34 7.03
C VAL A 277 -22.66 8.97 5.75
N ALA A 278 -23.55 8.29 5.05
CA ALA A 278 -24.20 8.78 3.84
C ALA A 278 -25.07 10.04 4.04
N LYS A 279 -25.37 10.40 5.30
CA LYS A 279 -26.11 11.62 5.66
C LYS A 279 -25.18 12.78 6.05
N LYS A 280 -23.86 12.58 6.01
CA LYS A 280 -22.88 13.60 6.34
C LYS A 280 -22.50 14.40 5.09
N PRO A 281 -22.16 15.69 5.22
CA PRO A 281 -21.52 16.43 4.14
C PRO A 281 -20.28 15.69 3.63
N TYR A 282 -20.04 15.75 2.32
CA TYR A 282 -18.98 14.99 1.67
C TYR A 282 -17.61 15.21 2.32
N PHE A 283 -17.25 16.48 2.55
CA PHE A 283 -15.97 16.85 3.15
C PHE A 283 -15.86 16.41 4.61
N THR A 284 -16.91 16.57 5.42
CA THR A 284 -16.92 16.10 6.81
C THR A 284 -16.64 14.60 6.91
N ALA A 285 -17.23 13.80 6.02
CA ALA A 285 -16.97 12.36 5.98
C ALA A 285 -15.50 12.08 5.62
N TYR A 286 -14.94 12.77 4.62
CA TYR A 286 -13.55 12.62 4.21
C TYR A 286 -12.55 13.12 5.27
N LEU A 287 -12.81 14.25 5.92
CA LEU A 287 -11.94 14.86 6.93
C LEU A 287 -11.70 13.91 8.10
N HIS A 288 -12.74 13.18 8.51
CA HIS A 288 -12.63 12.12 9.50
C HIS A 288 -11.66 11.02 9.08
N TYR A 289 -11.79 10.51 7.84
CA TYR A 289 -10.85 9.53 7.30
C TYR A 289 -9.43 10.06 7.29
N TRP A 290 -9.21 11.29 6.81
CA TRP A 290 -7.90 11.92 6.78
C TRP A 290 -7.28 12.00 8.18
N MET A 291 -8.05 12.42 9.18
CA MET A 291 -7.61 12.45 10.57
C MET A 291 -7.23 11.05 11.08
N ARG A 292 -8.11 10.06 10.88
CA ARG A 292 -7.89 8.69 11.33
C ARG A 292 -6.67 8.05 10.66
N TYR A 293 -6.41 8.37 9.40
CA TYR A 293 -5.22 7.91 8.70
C TYR A 293 -3.94 8.42 9.38
N HIS A 294 -3.84 9.72 9.65
CA HIS A 294 -2.64 10.30 10.26
C HIS A 294 -2.49 9.90 11.74
N GLN A 295 -3.59 9.68 12.46
CA GLN A 295 -3.55 9.08 13.80
C GLN A 295 -2.99 7.65 13.78
N ALA A 296 -3.40 6.84 12.80
CA ALA A 296 -2.86 5.48 12.64
C ALA A 296 -1.37 5.52 12.27
N LEU A 297 -0.97 6.43 11.37
CA LEU A 297 0.42 6.66 11.01
C LEU A 297 1.28 7.02 12.24
N ALA A 298 0.79 7.93 13.08
CA ALA A 298 1.51 8.39 14.26
C ALA A 298 1.59 7.32 15.37
N THR A 299 0.49 6.61 15.63
CA THR A 299 0.38 5.69 16.78
C THR A 299 0.70 4.23 16.45
N GLY A 300 0.61 3.83 15.18
CA GLY A 300 0.79 2.45 14.70
C GLY A 300 2.22 1.92 14.75
N GLY A 301 3.17 2.73 15.23
CA GLY A 301 4.56 2.34 15.44
C GLY A 301 5.48 2.59 14.24
N LEU A 302 4.93 2.90 13.07
CA LEU A 302 5.71 3.05 11.85
C LEU A 302 6.76 4.17 11.94
N LEU A 303 6.40 5.29 12.59
CA LEU A 303 7.25 6.48 12.72
C LEU A 303 8.14 6.48 13.98
N ARG A 304 8.19 5.38 14.75
CA ARG A 304 9.02 5.35 15.96
C ARG A 304 10.50 5.37 15.60
N PRO A 305 11.33 6.23 16.23
CA PRO A 305 12.77 6.20 16.04
C PRO A 305 13.33 4.83 16.43
N ASN A 306 13.94 4.12 15.46
CA ASN A 306 14.60 2.84 15.69
C ASN A 306 15.77 2.61 14.71
N GLY A 307 16.52 3.67 14.40
CA GLY A 307 17.65 3.63 13.46
C GLY A 307 17.27 3.61 11.96
N GLN A 308 15.98 3.47 11.63
CA GLN A 308 15.47 3.58 10.26
C GLN A 308 15.48 5.04 9.77
N ARG A 309 15.64 5.22 8.45
CA ARG A 309 15.52 6.55 7.84
C ARG A 309 14.06 6.91 7.68
N LEU A 310 13.63 8.00 8.31
CA LEU A 310 12.32 8.62 8.09
C LEU A 310 12.52 9.95 7.35
N THR A 311 11.76 10.16 6.29
CA THR A 311 11.68 11.43 5.58
C THR A 311 10.23 11.86 5.51
N LEU A 312 9.94 13.04 6.03
CA LEU A 312 8.63 13.66 5.95
C LEU A 312 8.69 14.82 4.95
N LEU A 313 7.79 14.80 3.98
CA LEU A 313 7.68 15.81 2.94
C LEU A 313 6.33 16.51 3.07
N PRO A 314 6.29 17.84 3.16
CA PRO A 314 5.05 18.57 2.90
C PRO A 314 4.65 18.37 1.43
N TYR A 315 3.37 18.53 1.12
CA TYR A 315 2.88 18.54 -0.26
C TYR A 315 3.26 19.86 -0.94
N ASP A 316 4.53 19.96 -1.30
CA ASP A 316 5.18 21.15 -1.85
C ASP A 316 6.05 20.71 -3.04
N PRO A 317 5.87 21.30 -4.25
CA PRO A 317 6.60 20.89 -5.45
C PRO A 317 8.11 20.91 -5.26
N GLU A 318 8.64 22.02 -4.74
CA GLU A 318 10.09 22.23 -4.62
C GLU A 318 10.71 21.19 -3.69
N GLN A 319 10.14 20.99 -2.50
CA GLN A 319 10.66 20.01 -1.54
C GLN A 319 10.54 18.56 -2.04
N ILE A 320 9.46 18.23 -2.74
CA ILE A 320 9.27 16.88 -3.31
C ILE A 320 10.27 16.63 -4.44
N GLU A 321 10.40 17.58 -5.38
CA GLU A 321 11.35 17.49 -6.50
C GLU A 321 12.81 17.49 -6.01
N ASP A 322 13.15 18.31 -5.01
CA ASP A 322 14.47 18.33 -4.38
C ASP A 322 14.81 17.00 -3.71
N TYR A 323 13.84 16.40 -3.00
CA TYR A 323 14.01 15.07 -2.42
C TYR A 323 14.30 14.04 -3.51
N VAL A 324 13.52 14.05 -4.61
CA VAL A 324 13.73 13.15 -5.75
C VAL A 324 15.09 13.36 -6.38
N ARG A 325 15.49 14.60 -6.66
CA ARG A 325 16.81 14.95 -7.20
C ARG A 325 17.94 14.43 -6.29
N GLY A 326 17.74 14.52 -4.98
CA GLY A 326 18.62 13.91 -3.98
C GLY A 326 18.75 12.39 -4.13
N GLN A 327 17.65 11.66 -4.35
CA GLN A 327 17.69 10.21 -4.56
C GLN A 327 18.30 9.82 -5.92
N LEU A 328 17.97 10.57 -6.98
CA LEU A 328 18.55 10.38 -8.32
C LEU A 328 20.08 10.50 -8.26
N ARG A 329 20.59 11.55 -7.60
CA ARG A 329 22.04 11.75 -7.39
C ARG A 329 22.66 10.70 -6.48
N ARG A 330 21.97 10.32 -5.40
CA ARG A 330 22.46 9.31 -4.45
C ARG A 330 22.71 7.96 -5.12
N PHE A 331 21.77 7.50 -5.94
CA PHE A 331 21.89 6.19 -6.56
C PHE A 331 22.65 6.22 -7.88
N GLY A 332 22.57 7.33 -8.64
CA GLY A 332 23.43 7.58 -9.81
C GLY A 332 23.23 6.61 -10.98
N VAL A 333 22.12 5.87 -11.01
CA VAL A 333 21.81 4.87 -12.06
C VAL A 333 20.72 5.30 -13.02
N ALA A 334 20.01 6.39 -12.73
CA ALA A 334 19.00 6.94 -13.62
C ALA A 334 19.66 7.57 -14.85
N ALA A 335 19.05 7.40 -16.03
CA ALA A 335 19.54 8.01 -17.27
C ALA A 335 19.39 9.55 -17.26
N ASP A 336 18.37 10.04 -16.55
CA ASP A 336 18.11 11.46 -16.33
C ASP A 336 18.09 11.72 -14.81
N LEU A 337 18.85 12.73 -14.38
CA LEU A 337 18.99 13.12 -12.98
C LEU A 337 18.05 14.25 -12.57
N GLU A 338 17.21 14.72 -13.49
CA GLU A 338 16.14 15.66 -13.17
C GLU A 338 14.80 14.93 -12.89
N PRO A 339 14.08 15.37 -11.85
CA PRO A 339 12.75 14.84 -11.56
C PRO A 339 11.77 15.21 -12.68
N GLU A 340 10.74 14.38 -12.85
CA GLU A 340 9.54 14.86 -13.55
C GLU A 340 8.89 16.02 -12.79
N HIS A 341 8.16 16.90 -13.47
CA HIS A 341 7.52 18.02 -12.79
C HIS A 341 6.38 17.54 -11.88
N PHE A 342 6.36 17.99 -10.63
CA PHE A 342 5.31 17.70 -9.67
C PHE A 342 4.16 18.70 -9.78
N HIS A 343 2.99 18.22 -10.22
CA HIS A 343 1.84 19.09 -10.43
C HIS A 343 1.02 19.33 -9.16
N THR A 344 0.79 20.62 -8.85
CA THR A 344 -0.13 21.08 -7.80
C THR A 344 -1.27 21.91 -8.39
N SER A 345 -2.31 22.17 -7.59
CA SER A 345 -3.48 22.95 -8.00
C SER A 345 -4.00 23.71 -6.79
N ASP A 346 -3.98 25.03 -6.89
CA ASP A 346 -4.41 25.94 -5.82
C ASP A 346 -5.93 26.18 -5.84
N LYS A 347 -6.60 25.72 -6.90
CA LYS A 347 -8.05 25.88 -7.12
C LYS A 347 -8.90 25.34 -5.98
N ALA A 348 -8.38 24.41 -5.20
CA ALA A 348 -9.08 23.82 -4.07
C ALA A 348 -9.40 24.84 -2.97
N TRP A 349 -8.46 25.75 -2.69
CA TRP A 349 -8.58 26.76 -1.64
C TRP A 349 -9.62 27.83 -2.00
N GLU A 350 -9.61 28.26 -3.26
CA GLU A 350 -10.56 29.23 -3.80
C GLU A 350 -11.98 28.66 -3.88
N ARG A 351 -12.11 27.38 -4.24
CA ARG A 351 -13.41 26.74 -4.45
C ARG A 351 -14.15 26.42 -3.16
N HIS A 352 -13.42 26.08 -2.09
CA HIS A 352 -14.01 25.57 -0.84
C HIS A 352 -13.45 26.25 0.41
N PRO A 353 -13.59 27.58 0.56
CA PRO A 353 -13.07 28.31 1.73
C PRO A 353 -13.78 27.90 3.04
N ASP A 354 -14.99 27.36 2.97
CA ASP A 354 -15.72 26.76 4.08
C ASP A 354 -15.08 25.46 4.58
N TRP A 355 -14.62 24.59 3.67
CA TRP A 355 -13.92 23.36 4.04
C TRP A 355 -12.57 23.64 4.70
N VAL A 356 -11.90 24.72 4.29
CA VAL A 356 -10.66 25.18 4.93
C VAL A 356 -10.91 25.51 6.40
N ARG A 357 -11.96 26.29 6.69
CA ARG A 357 -12.35 26.62 8.06
C ARG A 357 -12.74 25.38 8.86
N GLU A 358 -13.51 24.47 8.27
CA GLU A 358 -13.89 23.19 8.92
C GLU A 358 -12.65 22.33 9.27
N ALA A 359 -11.62 22.34 8.41
CA ALA A 359 -10.43 21.54 8.59
C ALA A 359 -9.47 22.04 9.68
N GLU A 360 -9.50 23.33 10.04
CA GLU A 360 -8.48 23.98 10.86
C GLU A 360 -8.17 23.23 12.17
N GLU A 361 -9.20 22.88 12.93
CA GLU A 361 -9.01 22.21 14.22
C GLU A 361 -8.43 20.80 14.04
N THR A 362 -8.92 20.08 13.03
CA THR A 362 -8.46 18.72 12.70
C THR A 362 -7.00 18.73 12.25
N VAL A 363 -6.60 19.69 11.42
CA VAL A 363 -5.21 19.87 10.98
C VAL A 363 -4.31 20.15 12.16
N ARG A 364 -4.67 21.11 13.03
CA ARG A 364 -3.89 21.42 14.26
C ARG A 364 -3.76 20.20 15.17
N LYS A 365 -4.80 19.39 15.32
CA LYS A 365 -4.75 18.15 16.11
C LYS A 365 -3.78 17.13 15.52
N VAL A 366 -3.75 16.97 14.20
CA VAL A 366 -2.81 16.07 13.52
C VAL A 366 -1.38 16.59 13.62
N GLU A 367 -1.13 17.88 13.39
CA GLU A 367 0.19 18.53 13.59
C GLU A 367 0.71 18.24 14.99
N LYS A 368 -0.10 18.53 16.03
CA LYS A 368 0.26 18.26 17.43
C LYS A 368 0.53 16.79 17.72
N THR A 369 -0.22 15.88 17.08
CA THR A 369 -0.03 14.43 17.25
C THR A 369 1.30 13.97 16.67
N LEU A 370 1.70 14.50 15.51
CA LEU A 370 2.98 14.20 14.87
C LEU A 370 4.14 14.83 15.66
N GLU A 371 4.00 16.08 16.11
CA GLU A 371 5.00 16.72 16.96
C GLU A 371 5.25 15.94 18.26
N HIS A 372 4.19 15.42 18.89
CA HIS A 372 4.30 14.64 20.13
C HIS A 372 5.15 13.37 19.98
N ILE A 373 5.18 12.77 18.79
CA ILE A 373 6.02 11.60 18.50
C ILE A 373 7.39 11.97 17.91
N GLY A 374 7.77 13.26 17.99
CA GLY A 374 9.06 13.76 17.54
C GLY A 374 9.14 14.03 16.03
N VAL A 375 8.00 14.09 15.34
CA VAL A 375 7.91 14.34 13.90
C VAL A 375 7.50 15.79 13.68
N GLN A 376 8.47 16.66 13.39
CA GLN A 376 8.19 18.05 13.03
C GLN A 376 7.58 18.10 11.63
N THR A 377 6.40 18.71 11.51
CA THR A 377 5.72 18.91 10.25
C THR A 377 5.03 20.26 10.23
N THR A 378 5.02 20.92 9.09
CA THR A 378 4.12 22.03 8.82
C THR A 378 3.21 21.59 7.70
N ILE A 379 1.93 21.40 8.01
CA ILE A 379 0.95 21.11 6.96
C ILE A 379 0.65 22.45 6.29
N PRO A 380 0.85 22.59 4.96
CA PRO A 380 0.62 23.85 4.28
C PRO A 380 -0.78 24.38 4.58
N ARG A 381 -0.85 25.64 5.04
CA ARG A 381 -2.10 26.31 5.38
C ARG A 381 -2.68 27.08 4.19
N GLN A 382 -1.87 27.30 3.16
CA GLN A 382 -2.18 27.81 1.82
C GLN A 382 -1.20 27.18 0.84
#